data_AF-A0A269PNB1-F1
#
_entry.id   AF-A0A269PNB1-F1
#
_cell.length_a   1.000
_cell.length_b   1.000
_cell.length_c   1.000
_cell.angle_alpha   90.00
_cell.angle_beta   90.00
_cell.angle_gamma   90.00
#
_symmetry.space_group_name_H-M   'P 1'
#
loop_
_entity.id
_entity.type
_entity.pdbx_description
1 polymer ?
#
loop_
_entity_poly.entity_id
_entity_poly.type
_entity_poly.pdbx_seq_one_letter_code
_entity_poly.pdbx_strand_id
1 'polypeptide(L)'
;MTGKLKLAAKLAKQKATIYASEENYLLASRLAVQSGDIASAAKLMEQVIKFKENKENLLKLHEYSRWQGNLVSALQVSLKLLKYQPNEKQLRAGLEEASSIADLAAMSDFYFVLVQKQWLKNDEYESWLTITDKAYGAEYVVTQLEKILKDLILIAF
;
A
#
# COMPACT_ATOMS: atom_id res chain seq x y z
N MET A 1 -8.38 21.00 -25.64
CA MET A 1 -7.40 21.23 -24.55
C MET A 1 -6.45 20.05 -24.30
N THR A 2 -6.76 18.82 -24.74
CA THR A 2 -5.97 17.60 -24.49
C THR A 2 -4.59 17.54 -25.17
N GLY A 3 -4.40 18.19 -26.32
CA GLY A 3 -3.13 18.12 -27.07
C GLY A 3 -1.93 18.76 -26.37
N LYS A 4 -2.11 19.94 -25.74
CA LYS A 4 -1.03 20.64 -25.02
C LYS A 4 -0.56 19.86 -23.79
N LEU A 5 -1.50 19.25 -23.05
CA LEU A 5 -1.19 18.44 -21.88
C LEU A 5 -0.43 17.16 -22.24
N LYS A 6 -0.83 16.47 -23.33
CA LYS A 6 -0.09 15.30 -23.82
C LYS A 6 1.34 15.66 -24.26
N LEU A 7 1.53 16.79 -24.92
CA LEU A 7 2.87 17.28 -25.28
C LEU A 7 3.71 17.60 -24.03
N ALA A 8 3.14 18.31 -23.06
CA ALA A 8 3.82 18.63 -21.80
C ALA A 8 4.24 17.37 -21.04
N ALA A 9 3.35 16.37 -20.94
CA ALA A 9 3.67 15.08 -20.32
C ALA A 9 4.82 14.35 -21.05
N LYS A 10 4.80 14.36 -22.38
CA LYS A 10 5.89 13.78 -23.20
C LYS A 10 7.23 14.46 -22.95
N LEU A 11 7.27 15.79 -22.96
CA LEU A 11 8.49 16.56 -22.72
C LEU A 11 9.00 16.38 -21.29
N ALA A 12 8.11 16.36 -20.29
CA ALA A 12 8.49 16.12 -18.90
C ALA A 12 9.06 14.71 -18.70
N LYS A 13 8.48 13.69 -19.33
CA LYS A 13 9.03 12.33 -19.34
C LYS A 13 10.43 12.28 -19.96
N GLN A 14 10.63 12.93 -21.11
CA GLN A 14 11.95 13.02 -21.74
C GLN A 14 12.98 13.72 -20.82
N LYS A 15 12.59 14.83 -20.21
CA LYS A 15 13.43 15.55 -19.25
C LYS A 15 13.81 14.66 -18.06
N ALA A 16 12.87 13.91 -17.49
CA ALA A 16 13.13 13.01 -16.38
C ALA A 16 14.06 11.85 -16.76
N THR A 17 14.02 11.37 -18.00
CA THR A 17 14.95 10.35 -18.50
C THR A 17 16.37 10.91 -18.71
N ILE A 18 16.51 12.12 -19.24
CA ILE A 18 17.82 12.73 -19.52
C ILE A 18 18.46 13.28 -18.24
N TYR A 19 17.66 13.95 -17.41
CA TYR A 19 18.07 14.58 -16.16
C TYR A 19 17.32 13.92 -15.00
N ALA A 20 17.76 12.72 -14.62
CA ALA A 20 17.11 11.92 -13.60
C ALA A 20 17.23 12.60 -12.21
N SER A 21 16.08 13.02 -11.67
CA SER A 21 15.95 13.53 -10.30
C SER A 21 14.55 13.26 -9.76
N GLU A 22 14.39 13.23 -8.43
CA GLU A 22 13.09 13.08 -7.77
C GLU A 22 12.07 14.10 -8.31
N GLU A 23 12.46 15.38 -8.38
CA GLU A 23 11.61 16.48 -8.84
C GLU A 23 11.16 16.31 -10.31
N ASN A 24 12.07 15.89 -11.20
CA ASN A 24 11.73 15.71 -12.61
C ASN A 24 10.77 14.52 -12.79
N TYR A 25 10.97 13.41 -12.07
CA TYR A 25 10.05 12.28 -12.10
C TYR A 25 8.68 12.61 -11.48
N LEU A 26 8.65 13.39 -10.39
CA LEU A 26 7.41 13.87 -9.78
C LEU A 26 6.62 14.76 -10.74
N LEU A 27 7.28 15.71 -11.40
CA LEU A 27 6.64 16.58 -12.39
C LEU A 27 6.10 15.76 -13.57
N ALA A 28 6.89 14.83 -14.09
CA ALA A 28 6.48 13.97 -15.18
C ALA A 28 5.28 13.09 -14.80
N SER A 29 5.27 12.50 -13.60
CA SER A 29 4.16 11.69 -13.10
C SER A 29 2.87 12.52 -13.00
N ARG A 30 2.95 13.72 -12.43
CA ARG A 30 1.80 14.65 -12.31
C ARG A 30 1.22 15.02 -13.67
N LEU A 31 2.06 15.36 -14.64
CA LEU A 31 1.61 15.71 -16.00
C LEU A 31 1.03 14.49 -16.72
N ALA A 32 1.56 13.29 -16.48
CA ALA A 32 0.98 12.06 -17.03
C ALA A 32 -0.45 11.84 -16.51
N VAL A 33 -0.71 11.99 -15.20
CA VAL A 33 -2.07 11.96 -14.64
C VAL A 33 -2.98 12.98 -15.30
N GLN A 34 -2.56 14.24 -15.38
CA GLN A 34 -3.35 15.33 -15.99
C GLN A 34 -3.65 15.09 -17.48
N SER A 35 -2.80 14.33 -18.17
CA SER A 35 -2.99 13.94 -19.57
C SER A 35 -3.87 12.70 -19.75
N GLY A 36 -4.28 12.04 -18.66
CA GLY A 36 -5.04 10.79 -18.64
C GLY A 36 -4.19 9.52 -18.77
N ASP A 37 -2.86 9.62 -18.77
CA ASP A 37 -1.96 8.47 -18.86
C ASP A 37 -1.56 7.99 -17.45
N ILE A 38 -2.50 7.34 -16.77
CA ILE A 38 -2.29 6.83 -15.41
C ILE A 38 -1.19 5.74 -15.41
N ALA A 39 -1.08 4.95 -16.48
CA ALA A 39 -0.04 3.93 -16.62
C ALA A 39 1.37 4.51 -16.56
N SER A 40 1.64 5.58 -17.34
CA SER A 40 2.92 6.29 -17.25
C SER A 40 3.09 6.97 -15.90
N ALA A 41 2.03 7.53 -15.32
CA ALA A 41 2.11 8.19 -14.02
C ALA A 41 2.62 7.24 -12.92
N ALA A 42 2.07 6.02 -12.84
CA ALA A 42 2.51 5.00 -11.89
C ALA A 42 3.98 4.60 -12.09
N LYS A 43 4.39 4.31 -13.34
CA LYS A 43 5.79 3.94 -13.66
C LYS A 43 6.79 5.04 -13.29
N LEU A 44 6.41 6.30 -13.48
CA LEU A 44 7.23 7.45 -13.09
C LEU A 44 7.28 7.57 -11.57
N MET A 45 6.17 7.29 -10.87
CA MET A 45 6.10 7.31 -9.41
C MET A 45 6.93 6.20 -8.77
N GLU A 46 7.03 5.02 -9.41
CA GLU A 46 7.99 3.99 -9.01
C GLU A 46 9.43 4.51 -9.05
N GLN A 47 9.80 5.34 -10.04
CA GLN A 47 11.12 5.97 -10.06
C GLN A 47 11.28 6.97 -8.92
N VAL A 48 10.27 7.81 -8.65
CA VAL A 48 10.28 8.74 -7.50
C VAL A 48 10.59 7.99 -6.20
N ILE A 49 9.92 6.87 -5.96
CA ILE A 49 10.09 6.06 -4.75
C ILE A 49 11.50 5.45 -4.65
N LYS A 50 12.14 5.12 -5.78
CA LYS A 50 13.55 4.68 -5.77
C LYS A 50 14.53 5.77 -5.34
N PHE A 51 14.25 7.03 -5.64
CA PHE A 51 15.06 8.15 -5.13
C PHE A 51 14.78 8.41 -3.66
N LYS A 52 13.50 8.48 -3.30
CA LYS A 52 13.06 8.80 -1.94
C LYS A 52 11.73 8.13 -1.62
N GLU A 53 11.82 7.00 -0.94
CA GLU A 53 10.64 6.34 -0.41
C GLU A 53 10.14 7.08 0.83
N ASN A 54 8.91 7.61 0.74
CA ASN A 54 8.23 8.23 1.86
C ASN A 54 6.72 7.94 1.77
N LYS A 55 6.01 8.19 2.88
CA LYS A 55 4.57 7.92 3.01
C LYS A 55 3.75 8.58 1.90
N GLU A 56 3.98 9.86 1.62
CA GLU A 56 3.21 10.62 0.64
C GLU A 56 3.39 10.06 -0.78
N ASN A 57 4.62 9.70 -1.14
CA ASN A 57 4.94 9.13 -2.43
C ASN A 57 4.32 7.74 -2.62
N LEU A 58 4.35 6.91 -1.58
CA LEU A 58 3.69 5.60 -1.59
C LEU A 58 2.17 5.74 -1.72
N LEU A 59 1.54 6.68 -1.01
CA LEU A 59 0.09 6.91 -1.13
C LEU A 59 -0.33 7.30 -2.55
N LYS A 60 0.46 8.14 -3.24
CA LYS A 60 0.20 8.47 -4.65
C LYS A 60 0.33 7.25 -5.56
N LEU A 61 1.38 6.45 -5.38
CA LEU A 61 1.54 5.22 -6.18
C LEU A 61 0.41 4.21 -5.91
N HIS A 62 -0.03 4.09 -4.65
CA HIS A 62 -1.18 3.26 -4.27
C HIS A 62 -2.44 3.70 -5.01
N GLU A 63 -2.75 5.00 -4.97
CA GLU A 63 -3.89 5.59 -5.67
C GLU A 63 -3.84 5.32 -7.18
N TYR A 64 -2.69 5.53 -7.82
CA TYR A 64 -2.53 5.26 -9.25
C TYR A 64 -2.72 3.78 -9.60
N SER A 65 -2.23 2.88 -8.74
CA SER A 65 -2.38 1.43 -8.92
C SER A 65 -3.86 1.02 -8.82
N ARG A 66 -4.59 1.59 -7.85
CA ARG A 66 -6.04 1.39 -7.71
C ARG A 66 -6.82 1.94 -8.90
N TRP A 67 -6.50 3.12 -9.41
CA TRP A 67 -7.15 3.68 -10.61
C TRP A 67 -6.95 2.82 -11.86
N GLN A 68 -5.83 2.09 -11.95
CA GLN A 68 -5.57 1.15 -13.03
C GLN A 68 -6.28 -0.21 -12.86
N GLY A 69 -6.89 -0.46 -11.69
CA GLY A 69 -7.38 -1.80 -11.32
C GLY A 69 -6.26 -2.82 -11.10
N ASN A 70 -5.00 -2.37 -10.94
CA ASN A 70 -3.87 -3.26 -10.70
C ASN A 70 -3.77 -3.56 -9.19
N LEU A 71 -4.57 -4.52 -8.74
CA LEU A 71 -4.66 -4.91 -7.34
C LEU A 71 -3.36 -5.50 -6.78
N VAL A 72 -2.58 -6.18 -7.61
CA VAL A 72 -1.26 -6.72 -7.20
C VAL A 72 -0.31 -5.58 -6.84
N SER A 73 -0.19 -4.58 -7.70
CA SER A 73 0.65 -3.40 -7.41
C SER A 73 0.09 -2.57 -6.26
N ALA A 74 -1.24 -2.42 -6.16
CA ALA A 74 -1.86 -1.74 -5.03
C ALA A 74 -1.50 -2.43 -3.70
N LEU A 75 -1.66 -3.76 -3.62
CA LEU A 75 -1.32 -4.54 -2.43
C LEU A 75 0.15 -4.40 -2.05
N GLN A 76 1.07 -4.48 -3.02
CA GLN A 76 2.51 -4.31 -2.76
C GLN A 76 2.81 -2.97 -2.10
N VAL A 77 2.11 -1.90 -2.50
CA VAL A 77 2.27 -0.58 -1.90
C VAL A 77 1.58 -0.51 -0.54
N SER A 78 0.41 -1.12 -0.36
CA SER A 78 -0.28 -1.22 0.93
C SER A 78 0.58 -1.90 1.99
N LEU A 79 1.28 -3.00 1.63
CA LEU A 79 2.24 -3.66 2.51
C LEU A 79 3.39 -2.74 2.90
N LYS A 80 3.96 -1.98 1.95
CA LYS A 80 4.98 -0.97 2.25
C LYS A 80 4.46 0.13 3.17
N LEU A 81 3.17 0.49 3.09
CA LEU A 81 2.55 1.51 3.92
C LEU A 81 2.37 1.08 5.38
N LEU A 82 2.44 -0.23 5.71
CA LEU A 82 2.36 -0.72 7.08
C LEU A 82 3.44 -0.10 7.99
N LYS A 83 4.62 0.20 7.47
CA LYS A 83 5.71 0.85 8.25
C LYS A 83 5.48 2.33 8.55
N TYR A 84 4.46 2.95 7.97
CA TYR A 84 4.19 4.39 8.09
C TYR A 84 2.96 4.70 8.95
N GLN A 85 2.66 3.83 9.94
CA GLN A 85 1.53 3.97 10.85
C GLN A 85 0.23 4.22 10.06
N PRO A 86 -0.27 3.21 9.33
CA PRO A 86 -1.50 3.35 8.57
C PRO A 86 -2.69 3.58 9.51
N ASN A 87 -3.68 4.32 9.04
CA ASN A 87 -4.98 4.44 9.70
C ASN A 87 -5.86 3.22 9.37
N GLU A 88 -7.00 3.11 10.04
CA GLU A 88 -7.89 1.96 9.87
C GLU A 88 -8.33 1.81 8.40
N LYS A 89 -8.73 2.90 7.75
CA LYS A 89 -9.16 2.88 6.34
C LYS A 89 -8.08 2.29 5.41
N GLN A 90 -6.81 2.64 5.64
CA GLN A 90 -5.68 2.13 4.87
C GLN A 90 -5.47 0.63 5.10
N LEU A 91 -5.58 0.17 6.35
CA LEU A 91 -5.48 -1.26 6.68
C LEU A 91 -6.63 -2.06 6.04
N ARG A 92 -7.85 -1.53 6.11
CA ARG A 92 -9.05 -2.14 5.51
C ARG A 92 -8.92 -2.25 3.99
N ALA A 93 -8.42 -1.21 3.33
CA ALA A 93 -8.16 -1.23 1.90
C ALA A 93 -7.10 -2.27 1.51
N GLY A 94 -6.01 -2.37 2.28
CA GLY A 94 -4.98 -3.39 2.06
C GLY A 94 -5.51 -4.82 2.26
N LEU A 95 -6.36 -5.02 3.27
CA LEU A 95 -7.03 -6.30 3.51
C LEU A 95 -7.98 -6.68 2.37
N GLU A 96 -8.76 -5.73 1.84
CA GLU A 96 -9.63 -5.93 0.68
C GLU A 96 -8.80 -6.32 -0.56
N GLU A 97 -7.69 -5.62 -0.80
CA GLU A 97 -6.76 -5.92 -1.90
C GLU A 97 -6.18 -7.33 -1.78
N ALA A 98 -5.69 -7.69 -0.59
CA ALA A 98 -5.14 -9.02 -0.31
C ALA A 98 -6.20 -10.12 -0.50
N SER A 99 -7.41 -9.90 0.03
CA SER A 99 -8.54 -10.81 -0.14
C SER A 99 -8.93 -10.99 -1.61
N SER A 100 -8.92 -9.91 -2.39
CA SER A 100 -9.31 -9.93 -3.80
C SER A 100 -8.37 -10.78 -4.67
N ILE A 101 -7.12 -10.97 -4.24
CA ILE A 101 -6.14 -11.80 -4.93
C ILE A 101 -5.77 -13.07 -4.16
N ALA A 102 -6.51 -13.38 -3.08
CA ALA A 102 -6.30 -14.53 -2.20
C ALA A 102 -4.89 -14.64 -1.58
N ASP A 103 -4.26 -13.51 -1.27
CA ASP A 103 -2.95 -13.48 -0.59
C ASP A 103 -3.14 -13.61 0.93
N LEU A 104 -3.15 -14.86 1.43
CA LEU A 104 -3.38 -15.18 2.84
C LEU A 104 -2.32 -14.59 3.78
N ALA A 105 -1.07 -14.52 3.32
CA ALA A 105 0.04 -13.95 4.09
C ALA A 105 -0.21 -12.45 4.32
N ALA A 106 -0.49 -11.71 3.24
CA ALA A 106 -0.81 -10.29 3.36
C ALA A 106 -2.09 -10.04 4.17
N MET A 107 -3.14 -10.86 3.99
CA MET A 107 -4.36 -10.77 4.81
C MET A 107 -4.03 -10.91 6.30
N SER A 108 -3.22 -11.91 6.66
CA SER A 108 -2.76 -12.14 8.04
C SER A 108 -1.99 -10.93 8.58
N ASP A 109 -1.09 -10.34 7.79
CA ASP A 109 -0.34 -9.14 8.19
C ASP A 109 -1.26 -7.94 8.47
N PHE A 110 -2.25 -7.68 7.61
CA PHE A 110 -3.22 -6.60 7.84
C PHE A 110 -4.10 -6.85 9.07
N TYR A 111 -4.60 -8.08 9.23
CA TYR A 111 -5.38 -8.44 10.42
C TYR A 111 -4.58 -8.27 11.70
N PHE A 112 -3.31 -8.70 11.71
CA PHE A 112 -2.47 -8.57 12.88
C PHE A 112 -2.32 -7.10 13.30
N VAL A 113 -2.10 -6.19 12.35
CA VAL A 113 -2.02 -4.75 12.66
C VAL A 113 -3.38 -4.19 13.12
N LEU A 114 -4.51 -4.65 12.57
CA LEU A 114 -5.84 -4.28 13.05
C LEU A 114 -6.05 -4.72 14.51
N VAL A 115 -5.63 -5.92 14.89
CA VAL A 115 -5.71 -6.41 16.27
C VAL A 115 -4.84 -5.59 17.22
N GLN A 116 -3.57 -5.34 16.85
CA GLN A 116 -2.66 -4.54 17.67
C GLN A 116 -3.18 -3.12 17.92
N LYS A 117 -3.96 -2.57 16.99
CA LYS A 117 -4.57 -1.24 17.11
C LYS A 117 -5.96 -1.25 17.73
N GLN A 118 -6.47 -2.42 18.14
CA GLN A 118 -7.83 -2.60 18.66
C GLN A 118 -8.91 -2.13 17.67
N TRP A 119 -8.63 -2.27 16.37
CA TRP A 119 -9.55 -1.92 15.28
C TRP A 119 -10.15 -3.15 14.60
N LEU A 120 -9.75 -4.36 15.00
CA LEU A 120 -10.41 -5.59 14.56
C LEU A 120 -11.81 -5.67 15.17
N LYS A 121 -12.82 -5.99 14.37
CA LYS A 121 -14.19 -6.18 14.86
C LYS A 121 -14.36 -7.56 15.48
N ASN A 122 -15.32 -7.68 16.39
CA ASN A 122 -15.59 -8.93 17.12
C ASN A 122 -15.90 -10.12 16.19
N ASP A 123 -16.62 -9.86 15.09
CA ASP A 123 -16.98 -10.86 14.09
C ASP A 123 -15.82 -11.25 13.14
N GLU A 124 -14.68 -10.54 13.19
CA GLU A 124 -13.52 -10.78 12.34
C GLU A 124 -12.46 -11.67 12.99
N TYR A 125 -12.56 -11.95 14.30
CA TYR A 125 -11.55 -12.73 15.04
C TYR A 125 -11.37 -14.14 14.50
N GLU A 126 -12.46 -14.86 14.21
CA GLU A 126 -12.37 -16.21 13.66
C GLU A 126 -11.71 -16.22 12.28
N SER A 127 -12.03 -15.22 11.45
CA SER A 127 -11.43 -15.06 10.13
C SER A 127 -9.94 -14.78 10.24
N TRP A 128 -9.54 -13.88 11.13
CA TRP A 128 -8.12 -13.61 11.40
C TRP A 128 -7.37 -14.88 11.81
N LEU A 129 -7.84 -15.59 12.85
CA LEU A 129 -7.18 -16.80 13.34
C LEU A 129 -7.05 -17.87 12.26
N THR A 130 -8.13 -18.11 11.51
CA THR A 130 -8.16 -19.11 10.43
C THR A 130 -7.21 -18.74 9.30
N ILE A 131 -7.16 -17.46 8.91
CA ILE A 131 -6.30 -17.00 7.82
C ILE A 131 -4.83 -17.04 8.24
N THR A 132 -4.52 -16.61 9.46
CA THR A 132 -3.16 -16.65 10.00
C THR A 132 -2.66 -18.09 10.14
N ASP A 133 -3.48 -19.02 10.61
CA ASP A 133 -3.14 -20.45 10.64
C ASP A 133 -2.87 -20.99 9.23
N LYS A 134 -3.73 -20.69 8.27
CA LYS A 134 -3.53 -21.13 6.88
C LYS A 134 -2.29 -20.52 6.22
N ALA A 135 -1.91 -19.30 6.61
CA ALA A 135 -0.75 -18.61 6.04
C ALA A 135 0.57 -19.05 6.67
N TYR A 136 0.62 -19.21 7.99
CA TYR A 136 1.86 -19.35 8.76
C TYR A 136 1.87 -20.53 9.75
N GLY A 137 0.73 -21.19 9.96
CA GLY A 137 0.56 -22.33 10.86
C GLY A 137 0.15 -21.96 12.29
N ALA A 138 -0.35 -22.97 13.02
CA ALA A 138 -0.94 -22.80 14.34
C ALA A 138 0.05 -22.28 15.40
N GLU A 139 1.33 -22.68 15.33
CA GLU A 139 2.36 -22.20 16.26
C GLU A 139 2.56 -20.67 16.14
N TYR A 140 2.48 -20.15 14.93
CA TYR A 140 2.54 -18.71 14.68
C TYR A 140 1.32 -17.99 15.27
N VAL A 141 0.12 -18.57 15.13
CA VAL A 141 -1.11 -18.03 15.74
C VAL A 141 -0.97 -17.91 17.26
N VAL A 142 -0.51 -18.97 17.93
CA VAL A 142 -0.29 -18.97 19.38
C VAL A 142 0.69 -17.87 19.78
N THR A 143 1.81 -17.75 19.06
CA THR A 143 2.82 -16.70 19.30
C THR A 143 2.23 -15.30 19.20
N GLN A 144 1.36 -15.05 18.21
CA GLN A 144 0.70 -13.75 18.06
C GLN A 144 -0.28 -13.45 19.20
N LEU A 145 -1.08 -14.45 19.60
CA LEU A 145 -2.01 -14.32 20.72
C LEU A 145 -1.29 -14.00 22.03
N GLU A 146 -0.18 -14.71 22.32
CA GLU A 146 0.64 -14.44 23.49
C GLU A 146 1.19 -13.00 23.50
N LYS A 147 1.62 -12.51 22.33
CA LYS A 147 2.11 -11.14 22.18
C LYS A 147 1.00 -10.12 22.50
N ILE A 148 -0.18 -10.31 21.92
CA ILE A 148 -1.33 -9.41 22.15
C ILE A 148 -1.76 -9.43 23.62
N LEU A 149 -1.80 -10.60 24.25
CA LEU A 149 -2.14 -10.74 25.68
C LEU A 149 -1.15 -9.99 26.56
N LYS A 150 0.16 -10.11 26.29
CA LYS A 150 1.20 -9.37 27.02
C LYS A 150 1.05 -7.86 26.87
N ASP A 151 0.80 -7.39 25.65
CA ASP A 151 0.61 -5.96 25.36
C ASP A 151 -0.64 -5.40 26.07
N LEU A 152 -1.71 -6.19 26.19
CA LEU A 152 -2.93 -5.82 26.93
C LEU A 152 -2.69 -5.74 28.45
N ILE A 153 -1.94 -6.67 29.03
CA ILE A 153 -1.64 -6.70 30.47
C ILE A 153 -0.77 -5.50 30.87
N LEU A 154 0.16 -5.08 30.03
CA LEU A 154 1.05 -3.94 30.30
C LEU A 154 0.36 -2.58 30.28
N ILE A 155 -0.85 -2.48 29.69
CA ILE A 155 -1.64 -1.23 29.66
C ILE A 155 -2.58 -1.14 30.88
N ALA A 156 -2.76 -2.23 31.62
CA ALA A 156 -3.68 -2.31 32.76
C ALA A 156 -3.04 -1.95 34.13
N PHE A 157 -1.79 -1.50 34.14
CA PHE A 157 -1.03 -1.02 35.31
C PHE A 157 -0.49 0.39 35.07
#